data_AF-A0A847HR45-F1
#
_entry.id   AF-A0A847HR45-F1
#
_cell.length_a   1.000
_cell.length_b   1.000
_cell.length_c   1.000
_cell.angle_alpha   90.00
_cell.angle_beta   90.00
_cell.angle_gamma   90.00
#
_symmetry.space_group_name_H-M   'P 1'
#
loop_
_entity.id
_entity.type
_entity.pdbx_description
1 polymer ?
#
loop_
_entity_poly.entity_id
_entity_poly.type
_entity_poly.pdbx_seq_one_letter_code
_entity_poly.pdbx_strand_id
1 'polypeptide(L)'
;MIETSGNAEFTAQSVVILQQKILNAIEQYDSCILGLSGGSTPRPVYEELGQRSDIDWQKVQLFLVDERYVPPDHAESNQKLVRDTLLKHADVPPDQCYFPDTSLGIEDCVLAYARSFVDLFAARPPDVMVLGLGPDGHTASLFPPLP
;
A
#
# COMPACT_ATOMS: atom_id res chain seq x y z
N MET A 1 -10.04 -12.26 -12.24
CA MET A 1 -10.23 -11.00 -12.99
C MET A 1 -11.56 -10.44 -12.53
N ILE A 2 -11.55 -9.23 -11.97
CA ILE A 2 -12.78 -8.51 -11.64
C ILE A 2 -13.08 -7.62 -12.85
N GLU A 3 -14.30 -7.72 -13.38
CA GLU A 3 -14.85 -6.74 -14.32
C GLU A 3 -16.05 -6.10 -13.63
N THR A 4 -16.05 -4.78 -13.51
CA THR A 4 -17.10 -4.03 -12.81
C THR A 4 -17.65 -2.92 -13.65
N SER A 5 -18.93 -2.62 -13.46
CA SER A 5 -19.67 -1.63 -14.22
C SER A 5 -19.60 -0.22 -13.63
N GLY A 6 -19.07 -0.06 -12.40
CA GLY A 6 -18.94 1.23 -11.74
C GLY A 6 -18.06 1.22 -10.49
N ASN A 7 -17.73 2.42 -10.00
CA ASN A 7 -16.77 2.61 -8.91
C ASN A 7 -17.18 1.95 -7.59
N ALA A 8 -18.46 1.98 -7.22
CA ALA A 8 -18.93 1.37 -5.97
C ALA A 8 -18.78 -0.16 -5.99
N GLU A 9 -19.10 -0.78 -7.12
CA GLU A 9 -18.94 -2.22 -7.33
C GLU A 9 -17.46 -2.61 -7.32
N PHE A 10 -16.61 -1.81 -7.98
CA PHE A 10 -15.16 -1.95 -7.94
C PHE A 10 -14.63 -1.91 -6.50
N THR A 11 -15.05 -0.92 -5.71
CA THR A 11 -14.62 -0.80 -4.31
C THR A 11 -15.00 -2.03 -3.51
N ALA A 12 -16.28 -2.40 -3.50
CA ALA A 12 -16.78 -3.52 -2.71
C ALA A 12 -16.07 -4.84 -3.08
N GLN A 13 -15.91 -5.13 -4.38
CA GLN A 13 -15.22 -6.34 -4.81
C GLN A 13 -13.72 -6.31 -4.49
N SER A 14 -13.06 -5.16 -4.64
CA SER A 14 -11.65 -4.99 -4.31
C SER A 14 -11.39 -5.21 -2.82
N VAL A 15 -12.24 -4.66 -1.94
CA VAL A 15 -12.15 -4.87 -0.48
C VAL A 15 -12.22 -6.35 -0.14
N VAL A 16 -13.20 -7.09 -0.71
CA VAL A 16 -13.36 -8.53 -0.46
C VAL A 16 -12.13 -9.31 -0.93
N ILE A 17 -11.58 -9.00 -2.11
CA ILE A 17 -10.39 -9.70 -2.60
C ILE A 17 -9.18 -9.39 -1.73
N LEU A 18 -8.92 -8.11 -1.42
CA LEU A 18 -7.77 -7.73 -0.61
C LEU A 18 -7.85 -8.36 0.77
N GLN A 19 -9.02 -8.31 1.41
CA GLN A 19 -9.27 -8.99 2.67
C GLN A 19 -8.92 -10.48 2.57
N GLN A 20 -9.47 -11.21 1.60
CA GLN A 20 -9.25 -12.64 1.50
C GLN A 20 -7.75 -12.96 1.30
N LYS A 21 -7.04 -12.14 0.52
CA LYS A 21 -5.60 -12.31 0.31
C LYS A 21 -4.79 -12.04 1.57
N ILE A 22 -5.15 -11.01 2.35
CA ILE A 22 -4.52 -10.72 3.63
C ILE A 22 -4.75 -11.87 4.62
N LEU A 23 -5.99 -12.35 4.75
CA LEU A 23 -6.33 -13.46 5.65
C LEU A 23 -5.59 -14.75 5.27
N ASN A 24 -5.53 -15.09 3.98
CA ASN A 24 -4.80 -16.27 3.52
C ASN A 24 -3.29 -16.17 3.80
N ALA A 25 -2.69 -14.99 3.62
CA ALA A 25 -1.29 -14.76 3.93
C ALA A 25 -1.02 -14.92 5.43
N ILE A 26 -1.87 -14.34 6.28
CA ILE A 26 -1.80 -14.49 7.73
C ILE A 26 -1.94 -15.96 8.14
N GLU A 27 -2.89 -16.70 7.57
CA GLU A 27 -3.06 -18.13 7.87
C GLU A 27 -1.83 -18.96 7.47
N GLN A 28 -1.23 -18.64 6.32
CA GLN A 28 -0.12 -19.42 5.77
C GLN A 28 1.24 -19.07 6.39
N TYR A 29 1.48 -17.80 6.71
CA TYR A 29 2.80 -17.29 7.09
C TYR A 29 2.82 -16.58 8.44
N ASP A 30 1.71 -16.59 9.17
CA ASP A 30 1.52 -15.82 10.42
C ASP A 30 1.77 -14.31 10.27
N SER A 31 1.72 -13.81 9.02
CA SER A 31 2.05 -12.44 8.65
C SER A 31 1.54 -12.12 7.24
N CYS A 32 1.30 -10.85 6.93
CA CYS A 32 1.02 -10.38 5.57
C CYS A 32 1.90 -9.18 5.23
N ILE A 33 2.54 -9.21 4.06
CA ILE A 33 3.31 -8.09 3.51
C ILE A 33 2.51 -7.43 2.38
N LEU A 34 2.06 -6.20 2.60
CA LEU A 34 1.10 -5.48 1.76
C LEU A 34 1.71 -4.20 1.16
N GLY A 35 1.84 -4.16 -0.17
CA GLY A 35 2.26 -2.97 -0.91
C GLY A 35 1.08 -2.12 -1.34
N LEU A 36 1.11 -0.82 -1.06
CA LEU A 36 0.04 0.13 -1.37
C LEU A 36 0.51 1.26 -2.30
N SER A 37 -0.22 1.49 -3.39
CA SER A 37 -0.11 2.71 -4.19
C SER A 37 -1.09 3.77 -3.70
N GLY A 38 -0.82 5.05 -4.03
CA GLY A 38 -1.81 6.11 -3.88
C GLY A 38 -2.81 6.18 -5.04
N GLY A 39 -3.47 7.34 -5.16
CA GLY A 39 -4.42 7.63 -6.24
C GLY A 39 -5.88 7.65 -5.77
N SER A 40 -6.76 8.15 -6.63
CA SER A 40 -8.19 8.29 -6.33
C SER A 40 -8.95 6.96 -6.30
N THR A 41 -8.54 6.00 -7.13
CA THR A 41 -9.19 4.68 -7.21
C THR A 41 -8.96 3.81 -5.96
N PRO A 42 -7.74 3.71 -5.40
CA PRO A 42 -7.52 2.94 -4.17
C PRO A 42 -8.07 3.60 -2.91
N ARG A 43 -8.24 4.92 -2.89
CA ARG A 43 -8.70 5.66 -1.71
C ARG A 43 -9.98 5.09 -1.05
N PRO A 44 -11.12 4.93 -1.74
CA PRO A 44 -12.32 4.36 -1.12
C PRO A 44 -12.14 2.90 -0.69
N VAL A 45 -11.28 2.14 -1.40
CA VAL A 45 -10.95 0.76 -1.04
C VAL A 45 -10.22 0.73 0.30
N TYR A 46 -9.26 1.63 0.53
CA TYR A 46 -8.52 1.72 1.78
C TYR A 46 -9.39 2.17 2.95
N GLU A 47 -10.29 3.13 2.73
CA GLU A 47 -11.25 3.60 3.73
C GLU A 47 -12.17 2.47 4.22
N GLU A 48 -12.66 1.62 3.32
CA GLU A 48 -13.49 0.46 3.67
C GLU A 48 -12.68 -0.72 4.23
N LEU A 49 -11.51 -1.01 3.64
CA LEU A 49 -10.65 -2.12 4.08
C LEU A 49 -10.16 -1.91 5.52
N GLY A 50 -9.81 -0.68 5.91
CA GLY A 50 -9.35 -0.39 7.27
C GLY A 50 -10.40 -0.65 8.36
N GLN A 51 -11.68 -0.72 7.99
CA GLN A 51 -12.79 -0.99 8.92
C GLN A 51 -13.03 -2.49 9.14
N ARG A 52 -12.31 -3.38 8.44
CA ARG A 52 -12.46 -4.83 8.59
C ARG A 52 -11.88 -5.28 9.93
N SER A 53 -12.74 -5.82 10.78
CA SER A 53 -12.42 -6.24 12.16
C SER A 53 -11.92 -7.69 12.27
N ASP A 54 -12.06 -8.47 11.22
CA ASP A 54 -11.60 -9.86 11.10
C ASP A 54 -10.15 -9.98 10.60
N ILE A 55 -9.54 -8.87 10.19
CA ILE A 55 -8.10 -8.81 9.88
C ILE A 55 -7.33 -8.50 11.16
N ASP A 56 -6.38 -9.36 11.51
CA ASP A 56 -5.41 -9.09 12.56
C ASP A 56 -4.31 -8.15 12.03
N TRP A 57 -4.54 -6.85 12.17
CA TRP A 57 -3.63 -5.80 11.69
C TRP A 57 -2.25 -5.82 12.37
N GLN A 58 -2.12 -6.46 13.53
CA GLN A 58 -0.83 -6.66 14.20
C GLN A 58 0.08 -7.59 13.38
N LYS A 59 -0.48 -8.40 12.48
CA LYS A 59 0.27 -9.30 11.59
C LYS A 59 0.54 -8.70 10.21
N VAL A 60 0.13 -7.46 9.97
CA VAL A 60 0.28 -6.81 8.66
C VAL A 60 1.47 -5.86 8.67
N GLN A 61 2.39 -6.07 7.74
CA GLN A 61 3.47 -5.14 7.40
C GLN A 61 3.12 -4.44 6.09
N LEU A 62 3.13 -3.11 6.08
CA LEU A 62 2.77 -2.32 4.91
C LEU A 62 3.93 -1.50 4.39
N PHE A 63 4.00 -1.32 3.08
CA PHE A 63 4.94 -0.41 2.44
C PHE A 63 4.28 0.33 1.29
N LEU A 64 4.83 1.48 0.91
CA LEU A 64 4.38 2.20 -0.28
C LEU A 64 5.11 1.70 -1.53
N VAL A 65 4.35 1.42 -2.59
CA VAL A 65 4.93 1.02 -3.88
C VAL A 65 5.74 2.18 -4.48
N ASP A 66 5.25 3.40 -4.31
CA ASP A 66 5.90 4.65 -4.67
C ASP A 66 5.44 5.79 -3.77
N GLU A 67 6.18 6.90 -3.80
CA GLU A 67 5.82 8.12 -3.09
C GLU A 67 6.26 9.36 -3.89
N ARG A 68 5.50 10.44 -3.73
CA ARG A 68 5.84 11.77 -4.21
C ARG A 68 6.83 12.36 -3.23
N TYR A 69 7.96 12.85 -3.71
CA TYR A 69 8.98 13.47 -2.87
C TYR A 69 8.56 14.87 -2.43
N VAL A 70 7.59 14.92 -1.51
CA VAL A 70 6.97 16.08 -0.88
C VAL A 70 6.82 15.80 0.63
N PRO A 71 6.58 16.82 1.48
CA PRO A 71 6.37 16.60 2.91
C PRO A 71 5.28 15.55 3.22
N PRO A 72 5.40 14.77 4.31
CA PRO A 72 4.48 13.66 4.61
C PRO A 72 3.02 14.06 4.87
N ASP A 73 2.76 15.34 5.14
CA ASP A 73 1.43 15.92 5.34
C ASP A 73 0.88 16.62 4.10
N HIS A 74 1.65 16.66 3.01
CA HIS A 74 1.25 17.26 1.74
C HIS A 74 0.08 16.48 1.11
N ALA A 75 -0.83 17.19 0.45
CA ALA A 75 -2.04 16.60 -0.14
C ALA A 75 -1.75 15.52 -1.21
N GLU A 76 -0.56 15.56 -1.81
CA GLU A 76 -0.12 14.59 -2.82
C GLU A 76 0.68 13.41 -2.25
N SER A 77 0.94 13.36 -0.94
CA SER A 77 1.65 12.24 -0.32
C SER A 77 0.75 10.99 -0.28
N ASN A 78 1.27 9.88 -0.80
CA ASN A 78 0.68 8.56 -0.69
C ASN A 78 0.70 8.08 0.76
N GLN A 79 1.74 8.40 1.54
CA GLN A 79 1.78 8.18 2.99
C GLN A 79 0.63 8.89 3.68
N LYS A 80 0.36 10.16 3.35
CA LYS A 80 -0.78 10.89 3.90
C LYS A 80 -2.10 10.21 3.55
N LEU A 81 -2.27 9.81 2.28
CA LEU A 81 -3.46 9.10 1.82
C LEU A 81 -3.68 7.83 2.63
N VAL A 82 -2.66 6.98 2.80
CA VAL A 82 -2.77 5.73 3.57
C VAL A 82 -3.09 6.01 5.04
N ARG A 83 -2.52 7.06 5.63
CA ARG A 83 -2.82 7.49 7.01
C ARG A 83 -4.25 7.95 7.20
N ASP A 84 -4.76 8.76 6.28
CA ASP A 84 -6.11 9.32 6.34
C ASP A 84 -7.21 8.29 6.01
N THR A 85 -6.84 7.14 5.41
CA THR A 85 -7.77 6.11 4.94
C THR A 85 -7.61 4.80 5.70
N LEU A 86 -6.69 3.93 5.30
CA LEU A 86 -6.49 2.60 5.88
C LEU A 86 -6.15 2.70 7.37
N LEU A 87 -5.08 3.44 7.71
CA LEU A 87 -4.57 3.53 9.08
C LEU A 87 -5.39 4.44 9.99
N LYS A 88 -6.45 5.06 9.45
CA LYS A 88 -7.44 5.74 10.29
C LYS A 88 -8.22 4.74 11.16
N HIS A 89 -8.36 3.50 10.69
CA HIS A 89 -9.16 2.46 11.32
C HIS A 89 -8.36 1.17 11.59
N ALA A 90 -7.41 0.83 10.72
CA ALA A 90 -6.54 -0.32 10.89
C ALA A 90 -5.43 -0.04 11.91
N ASP A 91 -5.38 -0.85 12.97
CA ASP A 91 -4.35 -0.76 14.03
C ASP A 91 -3.09 -1.53 13.62
N VAL A 92 -2.38 -1.01 12.61
CA VAL A 92 -1.08 -1.54 12.18
C VAL A 92 0.02 -0.91 13.04
N PRO A 93 0.89 -1.70 13.67
CA PRO A 93 2.01 -1.18 14.45
C PRO A 93 2.88 -0.20 13.63
N PRO A 94 3.28 0.95 14.19
CA PRO A 94 4.07 1.94 13.46
C PRO A 94 5.41 1.42 12.90
N ASP A 95 6.03 0.46 13.59
CA ASP A 95 7.25 -0.22 13.17
C ASP A 95 7.03 -1.26 12.05
N GLN A 96 5.78 -1.59 11.76
CA GLN A 96 5.36 -2.39 10.60
C GLN A 96 4.90 -1.50 9.42
N CYS A 97 4.99 -0.17 9.56
CA CYS A 97 4.67 0.79 8.51
C CYS A 97 5.95 1.34 7.87
N TYR A 98 6.29 0.84 6.68
CA TYR A 98 7.47 1.24 5.94
C TYR A 98 7.14 2.38 4.97
N PHE A 99 7.48 3.60 5.35
CA PHE A 99 7.32 4.79 4.53
C PHE A 99 8.66 5.48 4.26
N PRO A 100 8.89 6.04 3.05
CA PRO A 100 10.09 6.82 2.79
C PRO A 100 10.06 8.12 3.60
N ASP A 101 11.17 8.44 4.26
CA ASP A 101 11.31 9.71 4.99
C ASP A 101 11.67 10.85 4.02
N THR A 102 10.65 11.50 3.50
CA THR A 102 10.79 12.62 2.55
C THR A 102 11.31 13.91 3.19
N SER A 103 11.56 13.94 4.51
CA SER A 103 12.25 15.05 5.16
C SER A 103 13.78 15.00 4.99
N LEU A 104 14.33 13.81 4.70
CA LEU A 104 15.73 13.62 4.35
C LEU A 104 16.03 14.14 2.95
N GLY A 105 17.31 14.39 2.64
CA GLY A 105 17.75 14.59 1.25
C GLY A 105 17.41 13.39 0.37
N ILE A 106 17.13 13.61 -0.92
CA ILE A 106 16.57 12.58 -1.82
C ILE A 106 17.41 11.30 -1.86
N GLU A 107 18.74 11.42 -1.88
CA GLU A 107 19.65 10.27 -1.88
C GLU A 107 19.54 9.45 -0.59
N ASP A 108 19.54 10.11 0.56
CA ASP A 108 19.40 9.47 1.87
C ASP A 108 18.01 8.84 2.05
N CYS A 109 16.96 9.52 1.59
CA CYS A 109 15.59 9.00 1.57
C CYS A 109 15.52 7.68 0.77
N VAL A 110 16.07 7.66 -0.45
CA VAL A 110 16.08 6.48 -1.31
C VAL A 110 16.92 5.35 -0.68
N LEU A 111 18.10 5.66 -0.15
CA LEU A 111 18.96 4.66 0.49
C LEU A 111 18.33 4.07 1.75
N ALA A 112 17.71 4.89 2.60
CA ALA A 112 17.03 4.44 3.80
C ALA A 112 15.83 3.54 3.46
N TYR A 113 15.03 3.94 2.48
CA TYR A 113 13.86 3.16 2.05
C TYR A 113 14.24 1.85 1.34
N ALA A 114 15.29 1.87 0.52
CA ALA A 114 15.82 0.64 -0.09
C ALA A 114 16.35 -0.34 0.97
N ARG A 115 16.98 0.17 2.04
CA ARG A 115 17.45 -0.66 3.16
C ARG A 115 16.32 -1.33 3.90
N SER A 116 15.18 -0.67 4.11
CA SER A 116 14.05 -1.29 4.81
C SER A 116 13.49 -2.52 4.08
N PHE A 117 13.65 -2.59 2.75
CA PHE A 117 13.25 -3.77 1.99
C PHE A 117 14.16 -4.98 2.16
N VAL A 118 15.41 -4.78 2.60
CA VAL A 118 16.32 -5.90 2.89
C VAL A 118 15.72 -6.77 3.99
N ASP A 119 15.24 -6.16 5.07
CA ASP A 119 14.64 -6.88 6.19
C ASP A 119 13.20 -7.32 5.87
N LEU A 120 12.38 -6.42 5.30
CA LEU A 120 10.98 -6.71 4.99
C LEU A 120 10.81 -7.90 4.04
N PHE A 121 11.67 -8.01 3.03
CA PHE A 121 11.60 -9.08 2.02
C PHE A 121 12.65 -10.19 2.22
N ALA A 122 13.38 -10.21 3.35
CA ALA A 122 14.41 -11.20 3.64
C ALA A 122 13.88 -12.63 3.56
N ALA A 123 12.70 -12.85 4.14
CA ALA A 123 12.08 -14.17 4.21
C ALA A 123 11.31 -14.52 2.93
N ARG A 124 10.63 -13.54 2.31
CA ARG A 124 9.69 -13.76 1.20
C ARG A 124 9.29 -12.45 0.50
N PRO A 125 8.86 -12.52 -0.77
CA PRO A 125 8.29 -11.35 -1.47
C PRO A 125 6.95 -10.90 -0.85
N PRO A 126 6.44 -9.71 -1.25
CA PRO A 126 5.10 -9.26 -0.88
C PRO A 126 4.01 -10.28 -1.19
N ASP A 127 3.00 -10.38 -0.32
CA ASP A 127 1.81 -11.21 -0.58
C ASP A 127 0.84 -10.55 -1.55
N VAL A 128 0.69 -9.24 -1.39
CA VAL A 128 -0.27 -8.43 -2.13
C VAL A 128 0.37 -7.09 -2.47
N MET A 129 0.22 -6.67 -3.71
CA MET A 129 0.57 -5.33 -4.17
C MET A 129 -0.64 -4.71 -4.87
N VAL A 130 -1.07 -3.56 -4.38
CA VAL A 130 -2.10 -2.74 -5.03
C VAL A 130 -1.40 -1.76 -5.96
N LEU A 131 -1.65 -1.91 -7.27
CA LEU A 131 -1.06 -1.08 -8.31
C LEU A 131 -2.13 -0.29 -9.05
N GLY A 132 -1.85 0.99 -9.31
CA GLY A 132 -2.58 1.79 -10.27
C GLY A 132 -2.04 1.61 -11.69
N LEU A 133 -2.87 1.89 -12.69
CA LEU A 133 -2.46 2.02 -14.08
C LEU A 133 -2.93 3.38 -14.61
N GLY A 134 -1.98 4.21 -14.98
CA GLY A 134 -2.23 5.51 -15.60
C GLY A 134 -2.76 5.39 -17.03
N PRO A 135 -3.42 6.43 -17.56
CA PRO A 135 -3.95 6.43 -18.93
C PRO A 135 -2.83 6.40 -20.01
N ASP A 136 -1.62 6.78 -19.64
CA ASP A 136 -0.38 6.68 -20.39
C ASP A 136 0.33 5.31 -20.23
N GLY A 137 -0.25 4.40 -19.43
CA GLY A 137 0.30 3.09 -19.13
C GLY A 137 1.32 3.05 -17.99
N HIS A 138 1.55 4.15 -17.25
CA HIS A 138 2.44 4.11 -16.09
C HIS A 138 1.86 3.29 -14.95
N THR A 139 2.73 2.72 -14.12
CA THR A 139 2.35 2.14 -12.82
C THR A 139 3.36 2.58 -11.78
N ALA A 140 2.95 2.71 -10.52
CA ALA A 140 3.76 3.37 -9.51
C ALA A 140 4.26 4.73 -10.05
N SER A 141 5.56 5.01 -9.94
CA SER A 141 6.22 6.14 -10.61
C SER A 141 7.10 5.70 -11.81
N LEU A 142 6.71 4.61 -12.50
CA LEU A 142 7.40 4.05 -13.66
C LEU A 142 6.67 4.42 -14.96
N PHE A 143 7.22 5.38 -15.71
CA PHE A 143 6.60 5.96 -16.91
C PHE A 143 7.16 5.39 -18.23
N PRO A 144 6.30 5.11 -19.23
CA PRO A 144 6.76 4.74 -20.57
C PRO A 144 7.43 5.89 -21.36
N PRO A 145 8.36 5.61 -22.30
CA PRO A 145 9.00 4.32 -22.48
C PRO A 145 9.94 4.05 -21.31
N LEU A 146 9.74 2.91 -20.65
CA LEU A 146 10.77 2.38 -19.77
C LEU A 146 11.92 1.93 -20.68
N PRO A 147 13.19 2.14 -20.31
CA PRO A 147 14.31 1.52 -21.00
C PRO A 147 14.18 -0.01 -21.05
#